data_AF-A0A433B905-F1
#
_entry.id   AF-A0A433B905-F1
#
_cell.length_a   1.000
_cell.length_b   1.000
_cell.length_c   1.000
_cell.angle_alpha   90.00
_cell.angle_beta   90.00
_cell.angle_gamma   90.00
#
_symmetry.space_group_name_H-M   'P 1'
#
loop_
_entity.id
_entity.type
_entity.pdbx_description
1 polymer ?
#
loop_
_entity_poly.entity_id
_entity_poly.type
_entity_poly.pdbx_seq_one_letter_code
_entity_poly.pdbx_strand_id
1 'polypeptide(L)'
;MDLLPQCLDILQCRAFWESEEKPTLRKFLEFRLSAGDLKEKATEYSRYKDELNTISRYYAEASEFGQKVVELKRLFKASLLVYWISLE
;
A
#
# COMPACT_ATOMS: atom_id res chain seq x y z
N MET A 1 4.80 2.36 -9.87
CA MET A 1 3.38 2.63 -10.19
C MET A 1 3.36 4.10 -10.50
N ASP A 2 3.09 4.54 -11.73
CA ASP A 2 3.38 5.93 -12.13
C ASP A 2 2.27 6.89 -11.67
N LEU A 3 2.28 7.18 -10.37
CA LEU A 3 1.30 8.05 -9.73
C LEU A 3 1.56 9.52 -10.07
N LEU A 4 0.50 10.32 -10.03
CA LEU A 4 0.57 11.76 -10.24
C LEU A 4 1.36 12.39 -9.08
N PRO A 5 2.20 13.41 -9.34
CA PRO A 5 2.96 14.11 -8.30
C PRO A 5 2.09 14.58 -7.13
N GLN A 6 0.89 15.12 -7.41
CA GLN A 6 -0.06 15.59 -6.39
C GLN A 6 -0.57 14.46 -5.48
N CYS A 7 -0.69 13.24 -6.00
CA CYS A 7 -1.02 12.07 -5.19
C CYS A 7 0.17 11.70 -4.30
N LEU A 8 1.38 11.67 -4.88
CA LEU A 8 2.62 11.30 -4.21
C LEU A 8 2.99 12.24 -3.05
N ASP A 9 2.70 13.54 -3.17
CA ASP A 9 3.00 14.55 -2.15
C ASP A 9 2.23 14.35 -0.83
N ILE A 10 1.13 13.59 -0.86
CA ILE A 10 0.30 13.30 0.33
C ILE A 10 0.68 11.96 0.98
N LEU A 11 1.39 11.10 0.26
CA LEU A 11 1.79 9.79 0.73
C LEU A 11 2.94 9.91 1.73
N GLN A 12 2.78 9.28 2.90
CA GLN A 12 3.81 9.29 3.94
C GLN A 12 5.07 8.56 3.45
N CYS A 13 4.91 7.48 2.69
CA CYS A 13 5.97 6.68 2.11
C CYS A 13 6.12 6.96 0.62
N ARG A 14 6.13 8.24 0.22
CA ARG A 14 6.30 8.68 -1.19
C ARG A 14 7.39 7.90 -1.93
N ALA A 15 8.58 7.78 -1.35
CA ALA A 15 9.73 7.11 -1.98
C ALA A 15 9.44 5.65 -2.34
N PHE A 16 8.62 4.95 -1.56
CA PHE A 16 8.19 3.58 -1.87
C PHE A 16 7.32 3.56 -3.12
N TRP A 17 6.30 4.42 -3.21
CA TRP A 17 5.35 4.41 -4.32
C TRP A 17 5.95 4.92 -5.63
N GLU A 18 6.90 5.86 -5.55
CA GLU A 18 7.67 6.31 -6.72
C GLU A 18 8.58 5.21 -7.29
N SER A 19 9.21 4.42 -6.44
CA SER A 19 10.19 3.42 -6.89
C SER A 19 9.59 2.05 -7.23
N GLU A 20 8.41 1.72 -6.69
CA GLU A 20 7.86 0.38 -6.80
C GLU A 20 6.79 0.25 -7.90
N GLU A 21 7.11 -0.50 -8.95
CA GLU A 21 6.18 -0.78 -10.05
C GLU A 21 4.98 -1.63 -9.59
N LYS A 22 5.25 -2.63 -8.74
CA LYS A 22 4.27 -3.61 -8.26
C LYS A 22 4.25 -3.61 -6.73
N PRO A 23 3.60 -2.61 -6.12
CA PRO A 23 3.58 -2.46 -4.68
C PRO A 23 2.81 -3.62 -4.05
N THR A 24 3.36 -4.17 -2.97
CA THR A 24 2.67 -5.17 -2.15
C THR A 24 2.94 -4.85 -0.69
N LEU A 25 2.09 -5.35 0.21
CA LEU A 25 2.31 -5.18 1.66
C LEU A 25 3.68 -5.71 2.08
N ARG A 26 4.11 -6.86 1.56
CA ARG A 26 5.42 -7.44 1.87
C ARG A 26 6.55 -6.49 1.49
N LYS A 27 6.55 -5.98 0.25
CA LYS A 27 7.57 -5.04 -0.23
C LYS A 27 7.56 -3.72 0.55
N PHE A 28 6.38 -3.25 0.94
CA PHE A 28 6.25 -2.08 1.80
C PHE A 28 6.94 -2.31 3.15
N LEU A 29 6.71 -3.46 3.79
CA LEU A 29 7.37 -3.81 5.06
C LEU A 29 8.89 -3.96 4.88
N GLU A 30 9.34 -4.57 3.79
CA GLU A 30 10.78 -4.69 3.47
C GLU A 30 11.44 -3.31 3.27
N PHE A 31 10.73 -2.37 2.63
CA PHE A 31 11.16 -0.97 2.51
C PHE A 31 11.31 -0.29 3.88
N ARG A 32 10.28 -0.41 4.74
CA ARG A 32 10.29 0.14 6.12
C ARG A 32 11.39 -0.48 6.98
N LEU A 33 11.59 -1.80 6.84
CA LEU A 33 12.67 -2.52 7.54
C LEU A 33 14.04 -2.01 7.11
N SER A 34 14.25 -1.84 5.80
CA SER A 34 15.52 -1.36 5.24
C SER A 34 15.82 0.08 5.64
N ALA A 35 14.79 0.90 5.86
CA ALA A 35 14.92 2.26 6.38
C ALA A 35 15.16 2.31 7.91
N GLY A 36 15.11 1.17 8.60
CA GLY A 36 15.24 1.10 10.07
C GLY A 36 14.07 1.72 10.84
N ASP A 37 12.93 1.93 10.17
CA ASP A 37 11.78 2.68 10.71
C ASP A 37 10.49 1.83 10.79
N LEU A 38 10.64 0.52 10.65
CA LEU A 38 9.58 -0.47 10.80
C LEU A 38 8.99 -0.42 12.22
N LYS A 39 7.69 -0.13 12.31
CA LYS A 39 6.91 -0.13 13.56
C LYS A 39 6.25 -1.48 13.79
N GLU A 40 5.50 -1.60 14.89
CA GLU A 40 4.69 -2.78 15.11
C GLU A 40 3.75 -3.05 13.93
N LYS A 41 3.51 -4.33 13.69
CA LYS A 41 2.79 -4.83 12.52
C LYS A 41 1.45 -4.13 12.29
N ALA A 42 0.65 -3.94 13.35
CA ALA A 42 -0.66 -3.29 13.24
C ALA A 42 -0.55 -1.86 12.70
N THR A 43 0.47 -1.11 13.14
CA THR A 43 0.76 0.25 12.70
C THR A 43 1.17 0.29 11.23
N GLU A 44 2.04 -0.62 10.79
CA GLU A 44 2.44 -0.68 9.38
C GLU A 44 1.31 -1.12 8.44
N TYR A 45 0.46 -2.04 8.91
CA TYR A 45 -0.70 -2.49 8.17
C TYR A 45 -1.74 -1.37 8.03
N SER A 46 -1.96 -0.60 9.10
CA SER A 46 -2.82 0.59 9.05
C SER A 46 -2.25 1.62 8.08
N ARG A 47 -0.95 1.91 8.17
CA ARG A 47 -0.29 2.87 7.27
C ARG A 47 -0.46 2.46 5.80
N TYR A 48 -0.13 1.21 5.45
CA TYR A 48 -0.28 0.72 4.08
C TYR A 48 -1.72 0.83 3.57
N LYS A 49 -2.70 0.51 4.42
CA LYS A 49 -4.13 0.66 4.11
C LYS A 49 -4.50 2.13 3.85
N ASP A 50 -4.00 3.05 4.68
CA ASP A 50 -4.30 4.47 4.58
C ASP A 50 -3.68 5.09 3.31
N GLU A 51 -2.49 4.65 2.93
CA GLU A 51 -1.87 5.04 1.67
C GLU A 51 -2.69 4.55 0.46
N LEU A 52 -3.11 3.28 0.44
CA LEU A 52 -4.01 2.77 -0.61
C LEU A 52 -5.34 3.52 -0.68
N ASN A 53 -5.88 3.93 0.47
CA ASN A 53 -7.10 4.74 0.52
C ASN A 53 -6.87 6.14 -0.02
N THR A 54 -5.73 6.74 0.29
CA THR A 54 -5.34 8.06 -0.24
C THR A 54 -5.22 8.00 -1.76
N ILE A 55 -4.47 7.01 -2.29
CA ILE A 55 -4.33 6.83 -3.74
C ILE A 55 -5.71 6.63 -4.39
N SER A 56 -6.60 5.82 -3.80
CA SER A 56 -7.92 5.57 -4.39
C SER A 56 -8.83 6.80 -4.48
N ARG A 57 -8.57 7.86 -3.70
CA ARG A 57 -9.34 9.12 -3.80
C ARG A 57 -8.92 9.97 -4.99
N TYR A 58 -7.70 9.76 -5.51
CA TYR A 58 -7.15 10.50 -6.64
C TYR A 58 -7.57 9.95 -8.01
N TYR A 59 -7.90 8.66 -8.07
CA TYR A 59 -8.19 7.98 -9.32
C TYR A 59 -9.60 7.43 -9.33
N ALA A 60 -10.35 7.76 -10.38
CA ALA A 60 -11.65 7.15 -10.61
C ALA A 60 -11.50 5.63 -10.72
N GLU A 61 -12.39 4.87 -10.10
CA GLU A 61 -12.30 3.41 -10.03
C GLU A 61 -12.23 2.76 -11.42
N ALA A 62 -12.94 3.32 -12.42
CA ALA A 62 -12.95 2.83 -13.80
C ALA A 62 -11.65 3.12 -14.58
N SER A 63 -10.75 3.97 -14.06
CA SER A 63 -9.46 4.23 -14.70
C SER A 63 -8.50 3.06 -14.51
N GLU A 64 -7.48 2.96 -15.36
CA GLU A 64 -6.44 1.94 -15.23
C GLU A 64 -5.77 1.96 -13.84
N PHE A 65 -5.45 3.15 -13.33
CA PHE A 65 -4.90 3.32 -11.99
C PHE A 65 -5.91 2.94 -10.89
N GLY A 66 -7.17 3.32 -11.05
CA GLY A 66 -8.25 2.94 -10.14
C GLY A 66 -8.36 1.42 -9.99
N GLN A 67 -8.39 0.70 -11.12
CA GLN A 67 -8.42 -0.77 -11.14
C GLN A 67 -7.18 -1.39 -10.50
N LYS A 68 -5.98 -0.85 -10.76
CA LYS A 68 -4.74 -1.29 -10.10
C LYS A 68 -4.84 -1.14 -8.57
N VAL A 69 -5.36 -0.01 -8.07
CA VAL A 69 -5.52 0.22 -6.63
C VAL A 69 -6.58 -0.69 -6.01
N VAL A 70 -7.68 -0.95 -6.71
CA VAL A 70 -8.69 -1.94 -6.29
C VAL A 70 -8.08 -3.32 -6.12
N GLU A 71 -7.26 -3.75 -7.09
CA GLU A 71 -6.56 -5.04 -7.00
C GLU A 71 -5.60 -5.09 -5.81
N LEU A 72 -4.82 -4.02 -5.58
CA LEU A 72 -3.94 -3.91 -4.42
C LEU A 72 -4.70 -4.02 -3.09
N LYS A 73 -5.87 -3.38 -2.98
CA LYS A 73 -6.73 -3.48 -1.79
C LYS A 73 -7.28 -4.89 -1.61
N ARG A 74 -7.64 -5.58 -2.71
CA ARG A 74 -8.08 -6.98 -2.69
C ARG A 74 -6.97 -7.91 -2.18
N LEU A 75 -5.77 -7.79 -2.74
CA LEU A 75 -4.59 -8.55 -2.31
C LEU A 75 -4.22 -8.26 -0.85
N PHE A 76 -4.28 -7.00 -0.44
CA PHE A 76 -4.08 -6.62 0.96
C PHE A 76 -5.09 -7.31 1.88
N LYS A 77 -6.39 -7.26 1.56
CA LYS A 77 -7.42 -7.93 2.35
C LYS A 77 -7.21 -9.45 2.42
N ALA A 78 -6.80 -10.08 1.33
CA ALA A 78 -6.46 -11.50 1.31
C ALA A 78 -5.27 -11.81 2.23
N SER A 79 -4.24 -10.96 2.25
CA SER A 79 -3.09 -11.12 3.15
C SER A 79 -3.47 -11.00 4.63
N LEU A 80 -4.49 -10.19 4.96
CA LEU A 80 -5.05 -10.14 6.31
C LEU A 80 -5.77 -11.45 6.63
N LEU A 81 -6.66 -11.92 5.75
CA LEU A 81 -7.47 -13.12 5.99
C LEU A 81 -6.62 -14.37 6.20
N VAL A 82 -5.60 -14.60 5.36
CA VAL A 82 -4.65 -15.71 5.54
C VAL A 82 -3.96 -15.64 6.89
N TYR A 83 -3.62 -14.42 7.34
CA TYR A 83 -2.98 -14.22 8.63
C TYR A 83 -3.92 -14.50 9.81
N TRP A 84 -5.18 -14.08 9.74
CA TRP A 84 -6.18 -14.36 10.79
C TRP A 84 -6.43 -15.86 10.94
N ILE A 85 -6.49 -16.60 9.84
CA ILE A 85 -6.68 -18.06 9.86
C ILE A 85 -5.43 -18.80 10.37
N SER A 86 -4.24 -18.23 10.23
CA SER A 86 -2.98 -18.85 10.70
C SER A 86 -2.70 -18.63 12.20
N LEU A 87 -3.58 -17.91 12.90
CA LEU A 87 -3.49 -17.65 14.34
C LEU A 87 -4.50 -18.48 15.16
N GLU A 88 -5.36 -19.25 14.49
CA GLU A 88 -6.27 -20.26 15.08
C GLU A 88 -5.65 -21.67 15.00
#